data_AF-A0A6G0I507-F1
#
_entry.id   AF-A0A6G0I507-F1
#
_cell.length_a   1.000
_cell.length_b   1.000
_cell.length_c   1.000
_cell.angle_alpha   90.00
_cell.angle_beta   90.00
_cell.angle_gamma   90.00
#
_symmetry.space_group_name_H-M   'P 1'
#
loop_
_entity.id
_entity.type
_entity.pdbx_description
1 polymer ?
#
loop_
_entity_poly.entity_id
_entity_poly.type
_entity_poly.pdbx_seq_one_letter_code
_entity_poly.pdbx_strand_id
1 'polypeptide(L)'
;MHHTAVLLELSPPYWNVSRDMMFTFPADVVEGSERVTVTAVGDILGPSISGLDSLIQMPYGCGEQNMINFAPNVYVLKYLIATDQANQDITEKAKAYMLKGYERELSFQRSDGSFSAFGQSDPSGSTWLTAFVLRCFLQARQFISIDPNVLQRAAAWIVVQQGDDGRFLERGRVIHTGLQGGVDGPTSLTAYVLIALLEDNNIQAQYRSQVSAAMMFLETRLALGVTTNYSLSLLTFALALGGSSNAHMALNELIERAEIIDGVPTWTSPDDDRLSSSWQPSSTSIEIASYVMLSAEILDRVADGLSLMKWLSQQRNHNGGFGSTQDTIMALQALSTYTILAWYMKWYDVDLTIRVNTDASSTVASFHIDRDNYQILQSRQIEPEDRMKLQVTAQGKGIALFQLNVFYNIRNRKPSRRRRDEHEAFLLHVELFDPDIDSAHLFICTSLSGDLGLNATGMVIMEVGLMSGFIMVPDSIQVDEVIKRVETQPGKIILYLDSVTTEQMCVEIPLTLEYKVAKVQEANVVVYDYYEPRRRTVRMYESDWRHDMSLSTFCGEDLSECVADVYDEFNAASGCSQNVLLMSLLPALLVLIVTFAT
;
A
#
# COMPACT_ATOMS: atom_id res chain seq x y z
N MET A 1 -7.10 -12.44 3.61
CA MET A 1 -7.31 -11.49 4.72
C MET A 1 -8.48 -10.59 4.36
N HIS A 2 -9.38 -10.35 5.31
CA HIS A 2 -10.50 -9.44 5.23
C HIS A 2 -10.31 -8.34 6.28
N HIS A 3 -10.73 -7.12 5.96
CA HIS A 3 -10.70 -5.99 6.88
C HIS A 3 -12.08 -5.31 6.84
N THR A 4 -12.49 -4.63 7.91
CA THR A 4 -13.60 -3.68 7.88
C THR A 4 -13.33 -2.61 8.93
N ALA A 5 -13.47 -1.33 8.58
CA ALA A 5 -13.30 -0.22 9.50
C ALA A 5 -14.60 0.58 9.65
N VAL A 6 -14.79 1.16 10.83
CA VAL A 6 -15.84 2.17 11.07
C VAL A 6 -15.24 3.35 11.81
N LEU A 7 -15.66 4.55 11.42
CA LEU A 7 -15.38 5.76 12.17
C LEU A 7 -16.49 6.00 13.19
N LEU A 8 -16.10 6.13 14.45
CA LEU A 8 -16.96 6.40 15.59
C LEU A 8 -16.78 7.86 15.95
N GLU A 9 -17.80 8.68 15.67
CA GLU A 9 -17.78 10.12 15.92
C GLU A 9 -18.89 10.47 16.92
N LEU A 10 -18.50 11.04 18.06
CA LEU A 10 -19.39 11.41 19.14
C LEU A 10 -19.18 12.88 19.51
N SER A 11 -20.21 13.67 19.27
CA SER A 11 -20.25 15.09 19.60
C SER A 11 -21.60 15.43 20.22
N PRO A 12 -21.67 16.42 21.15
CA PRO A 12 -22.93 16.85 21.76
C PRO A 12 -24.01 17.14 20.69
N PRO A 13 -25.27 16.68 20.86
CA PRO A 13 -25.85 16.04 22.05
C PRO A 13 -25.72 14.50 22.09
N TYR A 14 -25.05 13.87 21.12
CA TYR A 14 -24.95 12.42 21.01
C TYR A 14 -23.69 11.89 21.71
N TRP A 15 -23.90 11.14 22.79
CA TRP A 15 -22.82 10.59 23.64
C TRP A 15 -22.68 9.07 23.53
N ASN A 16 -23.48 8.45 22.68
CA ASN A 16 -23.39 7.03 22.37
C ASN A 16 -23.65 6.74 20.88
N VAL A 17 -22.96 5.74 20.35
CA VAL A 17 -23.20 5.20 19.01
C VAL A 17 -22.98 3.69 19.04
N SER A 18 -23.78 2.96 18.28
CA SER A 18 -23.63 1.52 18.09
C SER A 18 -23.54 1.21 16.60
N ARG A 19 -22.63 0.30 16.25
CA ARG A 19 -22.43 -0.22 14.90
C ARG A 19 -22.33 -1.73 14.95
N ASP A 20 -23.02 -2.40 14.03
CA ASP A 20 -22.93 -3.84 13.89
C ASP A 20 -21.96 -4.17 12.76
N MET A 21 -21.03 -5.10 13.03
CA MET A 21 -20.11 -5.66 12.05
C MET A 21 -20.38 -7.15 11.92
N MET A 22 -20.42 -7.63 10.69
CA MET A 22 -20.70 -9.03 10.39
C MET A 22 -19.62 -9.59 9.48
N PHE A 23 -19.10 -10.75 9.84
CA PHE A 23 -18.19 -11.51 9.00
C PHE A 23 -18.56 -12.99 9.05
N THR A 24 -18.41 -13.69 7.93
CA THR A 24 -18.64 -15.13 7.86
C THR A 24 -17.47 -15.76 7.14
N PHE A 25 -16.85 -16.76 7.76
CA PHE A 25 -15.76 -17.49 7.14
C PHE A 25 -16.27 -18.23 5.89
N PRO A 26 -15.52 -18.18 4.77
CA PRO A 26 -15.86 -18.99 3.59
C PRO A 26 -15.85 -20.50 3.90
N ALA A 27 -16.60 -21.29 3.14
CA ALA A 27 -16.74 -22.73 3.37
C ALA A 27 -15.43 -23.54 3.18
N ASP A 28 -14.48 -23.01 2.42
CA ASP A 28 -13.23 -23.68 2.06
C ASP A 28 -12.04 -23.27 2.95
N VAL A 29 -12.28 -22.70 4.14
CA VAL A 29 -11.21 -22.26 5.04
C VAL A 29 -10.36 -23.44 5.54
N VAL A 30 -9.05 -23.22 5.63
CA VAL A 30 -8.11 -24.18 6.21
C VAL A 30 -8.24 -24.11 7.73
N GLU A 31 -8.65 -25.22 8.33
CA GLU A 31 -8.78 -25.36 9.78
C GLU A 31 -7.50 -24.96 10.52
N GLY A 32 -7.63 -24.09 11.52
CA GLY A 32 -6.53 -23.57 12.35
C GLY A 32 -5.80 -22.37 11.72
N SER A 33 -6.20 -21.90 10.54
CA SER A 33 -5.63 -20.70 9.92
C SER A 33 -6.31 -19.39 10.33
N GLU A 34 -7.45 -19.48 11.01
CA GLU A 34 -8.29 -18.37 11.39
C GLU A 34 -7.64 -17.52 12.49
N ARG A 35 -7.51 -16.21 12.24
CA ARG A 35 -7.07 -15.24 13.25
C ARG A 35 -7.93 -14.00 13.14
N VAL A 36 -8.47 -13.55 14.26
CA VAL A 36 -9.32 -12.35 14.30
C VAL A 36 -8.74 -11.35 15.28
N THR A 37 -8.57 -10.11 14.84
CA THR A 37 -8.03 -9.03 15.65
C THR A 37 -8.89 -7.79 15.48
N VAL A 38 -9.24 -7.14 16.59
CA VAL A 38 -9.91 -5.85 16.60
C VAL A 38 -8.97 -4.77 17.09
N THR A 39 -8.98 -3.61 16.45
CA THR A 39 -8.13 -2.47 16.79
C THR A 39 -8.95 -1.20 16.98
N ALA A 40 -8.45 -0.29 17.81
CA ALA A 40 -9.06 1.01 18.04
C ALA A 40 -7.99 2.09 18.24
N VAL A 41 -8.23 3.29 17.69
CA VAL A 41 -7.31 4.43 17.79
C VAL A 41 -8.08 5.75 17.64
N GLY A 42 -7.69 6.78 18.38
CA GLY A 42 -8.34 8.11 18.35
C GLY A 42 -7.79 9.02 17.25
N ASP A 43 -6.58 8.74 16.78
CA ASP A 43 -5.95 9.46 15.68
C ASP A 43 -6.32 8.84 14.33
N ILE A 44 -6.88 9.64 13.42
CA ILE A 44 -7.16 9.24 12.05
C ILE A 44 -5.89 8.72 11.38
N LEU A 45 -4.70 9.32 11.57
CA LEU A 45 -3.45 8.82 10.98
C LEU A 45 -2.74 7.75 11.83
N GLY A 46 -3.24 7.43 13.02
CA GLY A 46 -2.63 6.47 13.96
C GLY A 46 -2.23 5.12 13.35
N PRO A 47 -3.09 4.45 12.53
CA PRO A 47 -2.73 3.21 11.85
C PRO A 47 -1.57 3.39 10.86
N SER A 48 -1.49 4.53 10.17
CA SER A 48 -0.44 4.83 9.20
C SER A 48 0.89 5.19 9.88
N ILE A 49 0.85 5.79 11.07
CA ILE A 49 2.02 6.05 11.91
C ILE A 49 2.56 4.75 12.50
N SER A 50 1.69 3.92 13.09
CA SER A 50 2.08 2.63 13.69
C SER A 50 2.53 1.63 12.62
N GLY A 51 1.89 1.68 11.46
CA GLY A 51 2.19 0.86 10.31
C GLY A 51 3.32 1.40 9.44
N LEU A 52 4.04 2.48 9.79
CA LEU A 52 5.02 3.11 8.91
C LEU A 52 6.10 2.15 8.38
N ASP A 53 6.50 1.15 9.18
CA ASP A 53 7.41 0.07 8.76
C ASP A 53 6.74 -0.99 7.87
N SER A 54 5.44 -1.18 8.07
CA SER A 54 4.62 -2.25 7.52
C SER A 54 3.67 -1.78 6.40
N LEU A 55 3.65 -0.47 6.07
CA LEU A 55 2.93 0.13 4.94
C LEU A 55 3.23 -0.62 3.63
N ILE A 56 4.29 -1.44 3.64
CA ILE A 56 4.90 -2.03 2.49
C ILE A 56 5.13 -3.53 2.73
N GLN A 57 4.18 -4.33 2.23
CA GLN A 57 4.40 -5.76 1.96
C GLN A 57 4.64 -6.03 0.46
N MET A 58 4.66 -4.98 -0.37
CA MET A 58 4.90 -5.10 -1.81
C MET A 58 6.41 -5.11 -2.12
N PRO A 59 6.86 -5.93 -3.07
CA PRO A 59 8.27 -6.10 -3.37
C PRO A 59 8.84 -4.89 -4.15
N TYR A 60 10.14 -4.61 -4.01
CA TYR A 60 10.76 -3.30 -4.28
C TYR A 60 11.54 -3.22 -5.61
N GLY A 61 10.85 -3.16 -6.74
CA GLY A 61 11.43 -3.36 -8.07
C GLY A 61 11.92 -2.13 -8.84
N CYS A 62 11.24 -0.99 -8.75
CA CYS A 62 11.49 0.17 -9.64
C CYS A 62 11.51 1.52 -8.90
N GLY A 63 11.92 2.59 -9.59
CA GLY A 63 11.99 3.95 -9.02
C GLY A 63 10.67 4.43 -8.44
N GLU A 64 9.53 4.21 -9.12
CA GLU A 64 8.23 4.57 -8.55
C GLU A 64 7.95 3.84 -7.23
N GLN A 65 8.17 2.52 -7.20
CA GLN A 65 7.94 1.71 -6.00
C GLN A 65 8.85 2.12 -4.85
N ASN A 66 10.08 2.56 -5.13
CA ASN A 66 10.97 3.07 -4.11
C ASN A 66 10.36 4.29 -3.39
N MET A 67 9.62 5.14 -4.11
CA MET A 67 8.98 6.33 -3.53
C MET A 67 7.90 6.03 -2.50
N ILE A 68 7.37 4.80 -2.41
CA ILE A 68 6.44 4.40 -1.34
C ILE A 68 7.13 4.37 0.04
N ASN A 69 8.45 4.17 0.09
CA ASN A 69 9.24 4.30 1.33
C ASN A 69 9.60 5.75 1.65
N PHE A 70 9.46 6.65 0.68
CA PHE A 70 9.94 8.01 0.79
C PHE A 70 8.80 8.97 1.14
N ALA A 71 7.79 9.02 0.27
CA ALA A 71 6.76 10.06 0.32
C ALA A 71 5.83 9.98 1.54
N PRO A 72 5.35 8.80 1.99
CA PRO A 72 4.54 8.70 3.21
C PRO A 72 5.21 9.32 4.44
N ASN A 73 6.53 9.12 4.60
CA ASN A 73 7.31 9.69 5.70
C ASN A 73 7.26 11.23 5.73
N VAL A 74 7.22 11.87 4.56
CA VAL A 74 7.11 13.34 4.44
C VAL A 74 5.77 13.82 5.01
N TYR A 75 4.66 13.19 4.62
CA TYR A 75 3.32 13.65 5.05
C TYR A 75 3.04 13.32 6.51
N VAL A 76 3.43 12.13 6.97
CA VAL A 76 3.33 11.74 8.37
C VAL A 76 4.13 12.71 9.25
N LEU A 77 5.36 13.06 8.86
CA LEU A 77 6.17 13.98 9.66
C LEU A 77 5.64 15.43 9.59
N LYS A 78 5.11 15.89 8.45
CA LYS A 78 4.38 17.18 8.35
C LYS A 78 3.22 17.23 9.34
N TYR A 79 2.39 16.17 9.37
CA TYR A 79 1.29 16.05 10.31
C TYR A 79 1.77 16.12 11.76
N LEU A 80 2.70 15.23 12.14
CA LEU A 80 3.18 15.14 13.52
C LEU A 80 3.80 16.45 14.01
N ILE A 81 4.53 17.17 13.16
CA ILE A 81 5.11 18.48 13.53
C ILE A 81 4.01 19.53 13.66
N ALA A 82 3.06 19.60 12.73
CA ALA A 82 1.99 20.59 12.75
C ALA A 82 1.03 20.40 13.94
N THR A 83 0.89 19.18 14.44
CA THR A 83 0.04 18.86 15.58
C THR A 83 0.79 18.84 16.92
N ASP A 84 2.08 19.18 16.95
CA ASP A 84 2.96 19.11 18.14
C ASP A 84 3.03 17.69 18.75
N GLN A 85 3.00 16.70 17.86
CA GLN A 85 2.98 15.28 18.17
C GLN A 85 4.29 14.56 17.77
N ALA A 86 5.22 15.27 17.13
CA ALA A 86 6.48 14.70 16.70
C ALA A 86 7.38 14.40 17.90
N ASN A 87 7.75 13.13 18.08
CA ASN A 87 8.79 12.73 19.02
C ASN A 87 10.13 12.46 18.28
N GLN A 88 11.22 12.39 19.05
CA GLN A 88 12.56 12.24 18.50
C GLN A 88 12.71 10.92 17.73
N ASP A 89 12.28 9.80 18.32
CA ASP A 89 12.45 8.47 17.73
C ASP A 89 11.74 8.33 16.36
N ILE A 90 10.47 8.75 16.28
CA ILE A 90 9.70 8.72 15.03
C ILE A 90 10.31 9.67 14.00
N THR A 91 10.76 10.86 14.43
CA THR A 91 11.37 11.84 13.52
C THR A 91 12.67 11.32 12.92
N GLU A 92 13.56 10.77 13.75
CA GLU A 92 14.84 10.21 13.30
C GLU A 92 14.62 9.01 12.37
N LYS A 93 13.66 8.15 12.71
CA LYS A 93 13.30 6.99 11.89
C LYS A 93 12.72 7.40 10.53
N ALA A 94 11.77 8.34 10.51
CA ALA A 94 11.19 8.86 9.27
C ALA A 94 12.27 9.51 8.39
N LYS A 95 13.19 10.27 8.98
CA LYS A 95 14.35 10.85 8.26
C LYS A 95 15.29 9.78 7.70
N ALA A 96 15.57 8.74 8.47
CA ALA A 96 16.40 7.63 8.00
C ALA A 96 15.77 6.92 6.80
N TYR A 97 14.45 6.67 6.81
CA TYR A 97 13.74 6.11 5.66
C TYR A 97 13.72 7.06 4.46
N MET A 98 13.51 8.36 4.67
CA MET A 98 13.61 9.35 3.60
C MET A 98 15.01 9.39 2.98
N LEU A 99 16.08 9.37 3.78
CA LEU A 99 17.46 9.34 3.27
C LEU A 99 17.76 8.08 2.47
N LYS A 100 17.38 6.90 2.99
CA LYS A 100 17.55 5.63 2.28
C LYS A 100 16.75 5.61 0.96
N GLY A 101 15.52 6.12 0.98
CA GLY A 101 14.69 6.27 -0.21
C GLY A 101 15.32 7.22 -1.23
N TYR A 102 15.84 8.36 -0.78
CA TYR A 102 16.54 9.33 -1.63
C TYR A 102 17.77 8.73 -2.30
N GLU A 103 18.68 8.12 -1.52
CA GLU A 103 19.90 7.49 -2.04
C GLU A 103 19.59 6.40 -3.07
N ARG A 104 18.58 5.58 -2.80
CA ARG A 104 18.14 4.55 -3.74
C ARG A 104 17.52 5.16 -4.99
N GLU A 105 16.74 6.23 -4.86
CA GLU A 105 16.08 6.87 -6.00
C GLU A 105 17.10 7.47 -6.98
N LEU A 106 18.24 7.96 -6.49
CA LEU A 106 19.32 8.46 -7.34
C LEU A 106 19.87 7.39 -8.31
N SER A 107 19.76 6.10 -7.98
CA SER A 107 20.14 5.01 -8.90
C SER A 107 19.24 4.91 -10.14
N PHE A 108 18.03 5.48 -10.06
CA PHE A 108 17.06 5.57 -11.16
C PHE A 108 17.16 6.89 -11.93
N GLN A 109 18.01 7.83 -11.50
CA GLN A 109 18.30 9.05 -12.24
C GLN A 109 19.24 8.77 -13.42
N ARG A 110 18.83 9.22 -14.60
CA ARG A 110 19.57 9.10 -15.85
C ARG A 110 20.57 10.24 -16.03
N SER A 111 21.50 10.06 -16.98
CA SER A 111 22.55 11.02 -17.30
C SER A 111 22.02 12.36 -17.83
N ASP A 112 20.82 12.40 -18.40
CA ASP A 112 20.16 13.62 -18.85
C ASP A 112 19.38 14.35 -17.73
N GLY A 113 19.33 13.77 -16.52
CA GLY A 113 18.66 14.34 -15.34
C GLY A 113 17.26 13.81 -15.10
N SER A 114 16.69 13.05 -16.04
CA SER A 114 15.38 12.43 -15.92
C SER A 114 15.40 11.20 -15.01
N PHE A 115 14.24 10.78 -14.51
CA PHE A 115 14.06 9.51 -13.81
C PHE A 115 13.29 8.52 -14.69
N SER A 116 13.60 7.24 -14.57
CA SER A 116 12.85 6.15 -15.20
C SER A 116 12.73 4.96 -14.25
N ALA A 117 11.79 4.05 -14.50
CA ALA A 117 11.49 2.96 -13.60
C ALA A 117 12.71 2.07 -13.31
N PHE A 118 13.58 1.86 -14.31
CA PHE A 118 14.79 1.03 -14.24
C PHE A 118 16.07 1.80 -14.59
N GLY A 119 16.05 3.13 -14.44
CA GLY A 119 17.22 4.00 -14.65
C GLY A 119 17.81 3.89 -16.06
N GLN A 120 19.11 3.64 -16.15
CA GLN A 120 19.80 3.62 -17.46
C GLN A 120 19.46 2.41 -18.34
N SER A 121 18.81 1.39 -17.79
CA SER A 121 18.31 0.25 -18.56
C SER A 121 17.13 0.60 -19.47
N ASP A 122 16.39 1.65 -19.13
CA ASP A 122 15.30 2.14 -19.98
C ASP A 122 15.84 2.92 -21.18
N PRO A 123 15.14 2.95 -22.32
CA PRO A 123 15.57 3.73 -23.48
C PRO A 123 15.49 5.25 -23.24
N SER A 124 14.57 5.70 -22.38
CA SER A 124 14.32 7.11 -22.08
C SER A 124 13.81 7.33 -20.65
N GLY A 125 13.91 8.56 -20.17
CA GLY A 125 13.26 9.01 -18.93
C GLY A 125 11.75 9.15 -19.08
N SER A 126 11.01 8.95 -17.99
CA SER A 126 9.57 9.22 -17.95
C SER A 126 9.29 10.63 -17.45
N THR A 127 8.51 11.39 -18.23
CA THR A 127 8.05 12.75 -17.86
C THR A 127 7.24 12.69 -16.57
N TRP A 128 6.31 11.75 -16.49
CA TRP A 128 5.53 11.53 -15.28
C TRP A 128 6.39 11.19 -14.07
N LEU A 129 7.26 10.16 -14.15
CA LEU A 129 8.06 9.72 -13.00
C LEU A 129 9.01 10.82 -12.54
N THR A 130 9.64 11.53 -13.49
CA THR A 130 10.52 12.65 -13.16
C THR A 130 9.78 13.76 -12.42
N ALA A 131 8.54 14.08 -12.82
CA ALA A 131 7.71 15.06 -12.12
C ALA A 131 7.27 14.58 -10.73
N PHE A 132 6.93 13.31 -10.59
CA PHE A 132 6.59 12.68 -9.31
C PHE A 132 7.77 12.73 -8.32
N VAL A 133 8.96 12.30 -8.74
CA VAL A 133 10.18 12.35 -7.92
C VAL A 133 10.55 13.78 -7.55
N LEU A 134 10.51 14.71 -8.51
CA LEU A 134 10.76 16.12 -8.26
C LEU A 134 9.84 16.67 -7.18
N ARG A 135 8.53 16.43 -7.31
CA ARG A 135 7.51 16.84 -6.33
C ARG A 135 7.81 16.31 -4.93
N CYS A 136 8.05 15.00 -4.79
CA CYS A 136 8.34 14.39 -3.50
C CYS A 136 9.63 14.94 -2.88
N PHE A 137 10.71 15.07 -3.66
CA PHE A 137 11.97 15.61 -3.15
C PHE A 137 11.86 17.06 -2.70
N LEU A 138 11.13 17.91 -3.44
CA LEU A 138 10.88 19.29 -3.05
C LEU A 138 10.18 19.37 -1.68
N GLN A 139 9.16 18.53 -1.47
CA GLN A 139 8.43 18.50 -0.20
C GLN A 139 9.28 17.97 0.97
N ALA A 140 10.26 17.10 0.70
CA ALA A 140 11.16 16.52 1.70
C ALA A 140 12.31 17.45 2.14
N ARG A 141 12.62 18.51 1.38
CA ARG A 141 13.73 19.46 1.67
C ARG A 141 13.69 20.09 3.06
N GLN A 142 12.50 20.15 3.67
CA GLN A 142 12.34 20.68 5.02
C GLN A 142 12.79 19.70 6.12
N PHE A 143 12.97 18.41 5.78
CA PHE A 143 13.30 17.35 6.74
C PHE A 143 14.70 16.76 6.52
N ILE A 144 15.12 16.63 5.27
CA ILE A 144 16.41 16.06 4.87
C ILE A 144 17.10 16.95 3.83
N SER A 145 18.43 16.82 3.75
CA SER A 145 19.21 17.52 2.72
C SER A 145 19.05 16.83 1.37
N ILE A 146 18.60 17.57 0.36
CA ILE A 146 18.50 17.13 -1.03
C ILE A 146 19.45 17.98 -1.87
N ASP A 147 20.27 17.35 -2.71
CA ASP A 147 21.18 18.07 -3.61
C ASP A 147 20.39 18.96 -4.60
N PRO A 148 20.60 20.29 -4.59
CA PRO A 148 19.94 21.20 -5.53
C PRO A 148 20.17 20.86 -7.00
N ASN A 149 21.32 20.26 -7.35
CA ASN A 149 21.62 19.89 -8.73
C ASN A 149 20.70 18.78 -9.25
N VAL A 150 20.33 17.83 -8.38
CA VAL A 150 19.39 16.75 -8.72
C VAL A 150 18.03 17.35 -9.10
N LEU A 151 17.54 18.28 -8.29
CA LEU A 151 16.27 18.98 -8.51
C LEU A 151 16.29 19.84 -9.78
N GLN A 152 17.36 20.63 -9.95
CA GLN A 152 17.50 21.52 -11.11
C GLN A 152 17.58 20.75 -12.43
N ARG A 153 18.34 19.65 -12.46
CA ARG A 153 18.45 18.80 -13.66
C ARG A 153 17.12 18.14 -14.02
N ALA A 154 16.39 17.62 -13.02
CA ALA A 154 15.06 17.06 -13.23
C ALA A 154 14.07 18.10 -13.76
N ALA A 155 14.01 19.28 -13.13
CA ALA A 155 13.13 20.37 -13.57
C ALA A 155 13.49 20.88 -14.97
N ALA A 156 14.78 21.07 -15.26
CA ALA A 156 15.27 21.50 -16.58
C ALA A 156 14.91 20.49 -17.67
N TRP A 157 14.99 19.19 -17.37
CA TRP A 157 14.62 18.15 -18.32
C TRP A 157 13.10 18.09 -18.56
N ILE A 158 12.28 18.26 -17.51
CA ILE A 158 10.81 18.27 -17.60
C ILE A 158 10.33 19.38 -18.53
N VAL A 159 10.83 20.61 -18.36
CA VAL A 159 10.34 21.78 -19.12
C VAL A 159 10.63 21.70 -20.61
N VAL A 160 11.63 20.91 -21.02
CA VAL A 160 11.93 20.63 -22.44
C VAL A 160 10.88 19.71 -23.07
N GLN A 161 10.07 19.01 -22.28
CA GLN A 161 9.01 18.14 -22.79
C GLN A 161 7.69 18.88 -23.08
N GLN A 162 7.66 20.20 -22.89
CA GLN A 162 6.48 21.00 -23.20
C GLN A 162 6.39 21.28 -24.71
N GLY A 163 5.21 21.06 -25.29
CA GLY A 163 4.89 21.43 -26.67
C GLY A 163 4.47 22.89 -26.81
N ASP A 164 4.34 23.35 -28.06
CA ASP A 164 3.99 24.73 -28.40
C ASP A 164 2.60 25.17 -27.89
N ASP A 165 1.70 24.22 -27.66
CA ASP A 165 0.35 24.46 -27.12
C ASP A 165 0.28 24.40 -25.58
N GLY A 166 1.43 24.31 -24.91
CA GLY A 166 1.53 24.30 -23.45
C GLY A 166 1.36 22.93 -22.80
N ARG A 167 0.98 21.90 -23.56
CA ARG A 167 0.86 20.53 -23.03
C ARG A 167 2.24 19.91 -22.79
N PHE A 168 2.36 19.06 -21.78
CA PHE A 168 3.54 18.21 -21.61
C PHE A 168 3.38 16.89 -22.34
N LEU A 169 4.46 16.40 -22.93
CA LEU A 169 4.52 15.13 -23.63
C LEU A 169 5.28 14.09 -22.81
N GLU A 170 4.79 12.86 -22.85
CA GLU A 170 5.48 11.73 -22.26
C GLU A 170 6.58 11.23 -23.20
N ARG A 171 7.83 11.14 -22.70
CA ARG A 171 8.98 10.61 -23.46
C ARG A 171 9.28 9.15 -23.16
N GLY A 172 8.95 8.71 -21.96
CA GLY A 172 9.18 7.36 -21.49
C GLY A 172 7.90 6.56 -21.49
N ARG A 173 7.94 5.44 -20.77
CA ARG A 173 6.77 4.61 -20.56
C ARG A 173 6.10 5.01 -19.24
N VAL A 174 4.83 5.42 -19.30
CA VAL A 174 4.02 5.60 -18.09
C VAL A 174 3.47 4.24 -17.73
N ILE A 175 3.96 3.66 -16.64
CA ILE A 175 3.49 2.38 -16.11
C ILE A 175 2.14 2.52 -15.39
N HIS A 176 1.82 3.71 -14.88
CA HIS A 176 0.58 4.01 -14.16
C HIS A 176 -0.62 4.19 -15.11
N THR A 177 -1.51 3.19 -15.16
CA THR A 177 -2.66 3.16 -16.09
C THR A 177 -3.63 4.33 -15.91
N GLY A 178 -3.92 4.76 -14.68
CA GLY A 178 -4.79 5.92 -14.41
C GLY A 178 -4.31 7.22 -15.07
N LEU A 179 -3.00 7.47 -15.04
CA LEU A 179 -2.37 8.67 -15.61
C LEU A 179 -2.26 8.63 -17.12
N GLN A 180 -2.29 7.44 -17.73
CA GLN A 180 -2.41 7.33 -19.18
C GLN A 180 -3.72 7.95 -19.68
N GLY A 181 -4.76 8.05 -18.83
CA GLY A 181 -5.96 8.88 -19.03
C GLY A 181 -6.78 8.59 -20.30
N GLY A 182 -6.43 7.55 -21.05
CA GLY A 182 -6.99 7.26 -22.36
C GLY A 182 -6.95 8.49 -23.28
N VAL A 183 -8.13 8.95 -23.70
CA VAL A 183 -8.31 10.13 -24.57
C VAL A 183 -7.85 11.43 -23.91
N ASP A 184 -7.92 11.53 -22.58
CA ASP A 184 -7.51 12.71 -21.81
C ASP A 184 -6.08 12.63 -21.26
N GLY A 185 -5.29 11.61 -21.63
CA GLY A 185 -3.91 11.43 -21.15
C GLY A 185 -3.03 12.69 -21.14
N PRO A 186 -3.01 13.50 -22.22
CA PRO A 186 -2.25 14.75 -22.24
C PRO A 186 -2.70 15.77 -21.17
N THR A 187 -3.98 15.77 -20.80
CA THR A 187 -4.54 16.64 -19.75
C THR A 187 -4.02 16.20 -18.38
N SER A 188 -4.14 14.91 -18.06
CA SER A 188 -3.65 14.34 -16.79
C SER A 188 -2.16 14.57 -16.59
N LEU A 189 -1.34 14.27 -17.60
CA LEU A 189 0.10 14.47 -17.53
C LEU A 189 0.46 15.95 -17.33
N THR A 190 -0.18 16.84 -18.10
CA THR A 190 0.09 18.29 -18.00
C THR A 190 -0.29 18.83 -16.62
N ALA A 191 -1.44 18.42 -16.09
CA ALA A 191 -1.87 18.78 -14.74
C ALA A 191 -0.88 18.28 -13.68
N TYR A 192 -0.45 17.02 -13.77
CA TYR A 192 0.51 16.43 -12.84
C TYR A 192 1.88 17.14 -12.86
N VAL A 193 2.41 17.41 -14.06
CA VAL A 193 3.67 18.16 -14.22
C VAL A 193 3.54 19.57 -13.67
N LEU A 194 2.42 20.25 -13.95
CA LEU A 194 2.16 21.59 -13.42
C LEU A 194 2.13 21.58 -11.88
N ILE A 195 1.46 20.60 -11.27
CA ILE A 195 1.46 20.43 -9.80
C ILE A 195 2.89 20.37 -9.28
N ALA A 196 3.75 19.53 -9.87
CA ALA A 196 5.16 19.42 -9.46
C ALA A 196 5.96 20.71 -9.61
N LEU A 197 5.76 21.47 -10.69
CA LEU A 197 6.45 22.74 -10.93
C LEU A 197 5.99 23.86 -9.96
N LEU A 198 4.78 23.76 -9.42
CA LEU A 198 4.21 24.71 -8.46
C LEU A 198 4.65 24.45 -7.00
N GLU A 199 5.31 23.33 -6.70
CA GLU A 199 5.73 22.96 -5.34
C GLU A 199 6.85 23.86 -4.78
N ASP A 200 7.64 24.53 -5.63
CA ASP A 200 8.75 25.40 -5.21
C ASP A 200 8.74 26.73 -5.96
N ASN A 201 8.75 27.83 -5.19
CA ASN A 201 8.70 29.19 -5.71
C ASN A 201 9.87 29.55 -6.63
N ASN A 202 11.07 28.98 -6.43
CA ASN A 202 12.22 29.27 -7.28
C ASN A 202 12.09 28.57 -8.63
N ILE A 203 11.64 27.30 -8.65
CA ILE A 203 11.34 26.57 -9.88
C ILE A 203 10.21 27.28 -10.64
N GLN A 204 9.14 27.67 -9.95
CA GLN A 204 8.03 28.41 -10.55
C GLN A 204 8.50 29.74 -11.16
N ALA A 205 9.35 30.50 -10.46
CA ALA A 205 9.88 31.76 -10.95
C ALA A 205 10.83 31.56 -12.15
N GLN A 206 11.67 30.53 -12.11
CA GLN A 206 12.62 30.20 -13.17
C GLN A 206 11.91 29.78 -14.48
N TYR A 207 10.82 29.02 -14.37
CA TYR A 207 10.08 28.46 -15.52
C TYR A 207 8.69 29.08 -15.68
N ARG A 208 8.56 30.37 -15.34
CA ARG A 208 7.27 31.09 -15.33
C ARG A 208 6.51 30.98 -16.65
N SER A 209 7.19 31.07 -17.80
CA SER A 209 6.57 30.94 -19.12
C SER A 209 5.93 29.58 -19.33
N GLN A 210 6.61 28.51 -18.92
CA GLN A 210 6.15 27.13 -19.08
C GLN A 210 4.98 26.85 -18.13
N VAL A 211 5.05 27.33 -16.90
CA VAL A 211 3.95 27.28 -15.92
C VAL A 211 2.71 27.99 -16.46
N SER A 212 2.86 29.21 -17.00
CA SER A 212 1.73 29.95 -17.60
C SER A 212 1.15 29.25 -18.83
N ALA A 213 1.99 28.67 -19.70
CA ALA A 213 1.52 27.93 -20.87
C ALA A 213 0.73 26.66 -20.48
N ALA A 214 1.23 25.91 -19.49
CA ALA A 214 0.52 24.74 -18.97
C ALA A 214 -0.81 25.11 -18.31
N MET A 215 -0.84 26.22 -17.55
CA MET A 215 -2.08 26.74 -16.96
C MET A 215 -3.12 27.08 -18.03
N MET A 216 -2.72 27.83 -19.07
CA MET A 216 -3.62 28.19 -20.18
C MET A 216 -4.13 26.96 -20.92
N PHE A 217 -3.28 25.95 -21.13
CA PHE A 217 -3.69 24.67 -21.72
C PHE A 217 -4.79 24.01 -20.90
N LEU A 218 -4.61 23.88 -19.57
CA LEU A 218 -5.60 23.26 -18.68
C LEU A 218 -6.91 24.06 -18.62
N GLU A 219 -6.85 25.39 -18.54
CA GLU A 219 -8.04 26.24 -18.58
C GLU A 219 -8.81 26.07 -19.91
N THR A 220 -8.09 25.96 -21.02
CA THR A 220 -8.69 25.69 -22.34
C THR A 220 -9.32 24.30 -22.39
N ARG A 221 -8.66 23.27 -21.83
CA ARG A 221 -9.22 21.91 -21.76
C ARG A 221 -10.47 21.85 -20.89
N LEU A 222 -10.51 22.56 -19.77
CA LEU A 222 -11.71 22.69 -18.95
C LEU A 222 -12.87 23.29 -19.77
N ALA A 223 -12.62 24.37 -20.50
CA ALA A 223 -13.64 25.02 -21.33
C ALA A 223 -14.14 24.14 -22.49
N LEU A 224 -13.28 23.27 -23.04
CA LEU A 224 -13.64 22.31 -24.09
C LEU A 224 -14.32 21.04 -23.55
N GLY A 225 -14.27 20.82 -22.24
CA GLY A 225 -14.78 19.64 -21.56
C GLY A 225 -13.71 18.54 -21.40
N VAL A 226 -13.66 17.96 -20.19
CA VAL A 226 -12.81 16.81 -19.84
C VAL A 226 -13.68 15.58 -19.68
N THR A 227 -13.33 14.47 -20.32
CA THR A 227 -14.19 13.28 -20.34
C THR A 227 -14.10 12.47 -19.06
N THR A 228 -12.90 12.23 -18.54
CA THR A 228 -12.69 11.35 -17.39
C THR A 228 -12.64 12.11 -16.06
N ASN A 229 -13.24 11.53 -15.02
CA ASN A 229 -13.25 12.12 -13.66
C ASN A 229 -11.83 12.21 -13.06
N TYR A 230 -10.97 11.24 -13.39
CA TYR A 230 -9.56 11.25 -12.97
C TYR A 230 -8.78 12.42 -13.57
N SER A 231 -8.93 12.69 -14.87
CA SER A 231 -8.25 13.82 -15.50
C SER A 231 -8.80 15.16 -14.98
N LEU A 232 -10.10 15.24 -14.71
CA LEU A 232 -10.74 16.43 -14.17
C LEU A 232 -10.28 16.71 -12.72
N SER A 233 -10.08 15.68 -11.88
CA SER A 233 -9.61 15.87 -10.51
C SER A 233 -8.17 16.38 -10.43
N LEU A 234 -7.27 15.83 -11.25
CA LEU A 234 -5.91 16.33 -11.42
C LEU A 234 -5.89 17.77 -11.92
N LEU A 235 -6.67 18.06 -12.97
CA LEU A 235 -6.78 19.40 -13.52
C LEU A 235 -7.30 20.39 -12.48
N THR A 236 -8.36 20.03 -11.74
CA THR A 236 -8.94 20.86 -10.68
C THR A 236 -7.89 21.19 -9.63
N PHE A 237 -7.13 20.21 -9.17
CA PHE A 237 -6.08 20.41 -8.18
C PHE A 237 -4.95 21.31 -8.70
N ALA A 238 -4.52 21.09 -9.96
CA ALA A 238 -3.50 21.93 -10.59
C ALA A 238 -3.94 23.39 -10.75
N LEU A 239 -5.20 23.62 -11.16
CA LEU A 239 -5.79 24.96 -11.28
C LEU A 239 -5.91 25.65 -9.91
N ALA A 240 -6.34 24.91 -8.88
CA ALA A 240 -6.43 25.42 -7.51
C ALA A 240 -5.06 25.84 -6.99
N LEU A 241 -4.06 24.95 -7.10
CA LEU A 241 -2.69 25.21 -6.64
C LEU A 241 -2.05 26.40 -7.34
N GLY A 242 -2.30 26.58 -8.64
CA GLY A 242 -1.77 27.72 -9.39
C GLY A 242 -2.62 28.99 -9.33
N GLY A 243 -3.69 29.01 -8.53
CA GLY A 243 -4.51 30.20 -8.28
C GLY A 243 -5.37 30.66 -9.46
N SER A 244 -5.77 29.73 -10.34
CA SER A 244 -6.67 30.05 -11.47
C SER A 244 -8.06 30.45 -10.98
N SER A 245 -8.66 31.46 -11.61
CA SER A 245 -10.05 31.85 -11.35
C SER A 245 -11.05 30.75 -11.72
N ASN A 246 -10.67 29.80 -12.58
CA ASN A 246 -11.52 28.71 -13.02
C ASN A 246 -11.52 27.50 -12.06
N ALA A 247 -10.67 27.50 -11.03
CA ALA A 247 -10.54 26.37 -10.10
C ALA A 247 -11.86 26.03 -9.37
N HIS A 248 -12.63 27.05 -8.98
CA HIS A 248 -13.95 26.85 -8.36
C HIS A 248 -14.95 26.21 -9.32
N MET A 249 -14.91 26.59 -10.60
CA MET A 249 -15.77 26.02 -11.64
C MET A 249 -15.42 24.55 -11.88
N ALA A 250 -14.13 24.23 -11.98
CA ALA A 250 -13.66 22.86 -12.13
C ALA A 250 -14.06 21.97 -10.95
N LEU A 251 -13.93 22.47 -9.71
CA LEU A 251 -14.35 21.72 -8.52
C LEU A 251 -15.86 21.50 -8.48
N ASN A 252 -16.67 22.49 -8.87
CA ASN A 252 -18.13 22.32 -8.96
C ASN A 252 -18.50 21.25 -9.98
N GLU A 253 -17.93 21.31 -11.19
CA GLU A 253 -18.17 20.30 -12.22
C GLU A 253 -17.81 18.90 -11.72
N LEU A 254 -16.68 18.75 -11.02
CA LEU A 254 -16.27 17.46 -10.47
C LEU A 254 -17.23 16.96 -9.38
N ILE A 255 -17.68 17.83 -8.48
CA ILE A 255 -18.67 17.48 -7.44
C ILE A 255 -20.02 17.11 -8.07
N GLU A 256 -20.47 17.83 -9.10
CA GLU A 256 -21.72 17.57 -9.81
C GLU A 256 -21.71 16.21 -10.54
N ARG A 257 -20.54 15.72 -10.94
CA ARG A 257 -20.36 14.37 -11.51
C ARG A 257 -20.39 13.25 -10.48
N ALA A 258 -20.34 13.57 -9.19
CA ALA A 258 -20.28 12.56 -8.15
C ALA A 258 -21.63 11.88 -7.92
N GLU A 259 -21.60 10.56 -7.75
CA GLU A 259 -22.73 9.81 -7.24
C GLU A 259 -22.65 9.74 -5.71
N ILE A 260 -23.77 9.98 -5.02
CA ILE A 260 -23.81 9.92 -3.56
C ILE A 260 -24.16 8.49 -3.12
N ILE A 261 -23.17 7.78 -2.58
CA ILE A 261 -23.33 6.43 -2.03
C ILE A 261 -23.10 6.50 -0.53
N ASP A 262 -24.09 6.11 0.28
CA ASP A 262 -24.06 6.19 1.75
C ASP A 262 -23.64 7.56 2.31
N GLY A 263 -24.03 8.64 1.62
CA GLY A 263 -23.70 10.02 2.01
C GLY A 263 -22.28 10.46 1.66
N VAL A 264 -21.54 9.65 0.88
CA VAL A 264 -20.19 9.95 0.40
C VAL A 264 -20.23 10.22 -1.11
N PRO A 265 -19.63 11.32 -1.60
CA PRO A 265 -19.41 11.53 -3.02
C PRO A 265 -18.45 10.49 -3.60
N THR A 266 -18.86 9.83 -4.67
CA THR A 266 -18.08 8.77 -5.33
C THR A 266 -17.99 9.01 -6.83
N TRP A 267 -16.84 8.64 -7.41
CA TRP A 267 -16.57 8.70 -8.84
C TRP A 267 -16.18 7.29 -9.29
N THR A 268 -17.18 6.50 -9.66
CA THR A 268 -17.03 5.13 -10.15
C THR A 268 -16.65 5.13 -11.62
N SER A 269 -15.82 4.16 -12.02
CA SER A 269 -15.53 3.86 -13.42
C SER A 269 -16.40 2.68 -13.88
N PRO A 270 -16.82 2.59 -15.15
CA PRO A 270 -17.52 1.40 -15.68
C PRO A 270 -16.79 0.07 -15.44
N ASP A 271 -15.47 0.12 -15.26
CA ASP A 271 -14.64 -1.05 -14.95
C ASP A 271 -14.77 -1.54 -13.50
N ASP A 272 -15.29 -0.72 -12.58
CA ASP A 272 -15.43 -1.06 -11.16
C ASP A 272 -16.48 -2.15 -10.93
N ASP A 273 -17.52 -2.22 -11.77
CA ASP A 273 -18.60 -3.21 -11.68
C ASP A 273 -18.19 -4.60 -12.25
N ARG A 274 -17.10 -4.67 -13.02
CA ARG A 274 -16.67 -5.90 -13.73
C ARG A 274 -15.60 -6.70 -12.99
N LEU A 275 -15.03 -6.14 -11.92
CA LEU A 275 -13.92 -6.73 -11.17
C LEU A 275 -14.42 -7.37 -9.86
N SER A 276 -13.72 -8.41 -9.40
CA SER A 276 -14.10 -9.21 -8.23
C SER A 276 -14.45 -8.35 -7.01
N SER A 277 -15.32 -8.86 -6.14
CA SER A 277 -15.71 -8.25 -4.85
C SER A 277 -14.50 -8.14 -3.90
N SER A 278 -13.62 -7.18 -4.16
CA SER A 278 -12.51 -6.84 -3.29
C SER A 278 -13.02 -6.03 -2.11
N TRP A 279 -12.32 -6.13 -0.98
CA TRP A 279 -12.61 -5.34 0.20
C TRP A 279 -12.32 -3.83 0.00
N GLN A 280 -11.41 -3.47 -0.92
CA GLN A 280 -10.99 -2.08 -1.15
C GLN A 280 -11.60 -1.49 -2.43
N PRO A 281 -12.00 -0.19 -2.42
CA PRO A 281 -12.33 0.57 -3.63
C PRO A 281 -11.16 0.63 -4.63
N SER A 282 -11.43 1.06 -5.86
CA SER A 282 -10.38 1.26 -6.86
C SER A 282 -9.33 2.27 -6.38
N SER A 283 -8.06 2.03 -6.72
CA SER A 283 -6.98 2.99 -6.45
C SER A 283 -7.27 4.35 -7.09
N THR A 284 -7.91 4.36 -8.25
CA THR A 284 -8.34 5.58 -8.95
C THR A 284 -9.36 6.38 -8.13
N SER A 285 -10.36 5.73 -7.50
CA SER A 285 -11.36 6.41 -6.68
C SER A 285 -10.74 7.02 -5.42
N ILE A 286 -9.76 6.33 -4.81
CA ILE A 286 -9.01 6.86 -3.66
C ILE A 286 -8.22 8.11 -4.07
N GLU A 287 -7.55 8.10 -5.23
CA GLU A 287 -6.85 9.26 -5.76
C GLU A 287 -7.79 10.42 -6.07
N ILE A 288 -8.92 10.20 -6.75
CA ILE A 288 -9.90 11.25 -7.06
C ILE A 288 -10.40 11.91 -5.78
N ALA A 289 -10.82 11.12 -4.78
CA ALA A 289 -11.26 11.65 -3.49
C ALA A 289 -10.17 12.49 -2.83
N SER A 290 -8.91 12.05 -2.91
CA SER A 290 -7.76 12.79 -2.37
C SER A 290 -7.52 14.11 -3.08
N TYR A 291 -7.58 14.14 -4.41
CA TYR A 291 -7.46 15.38 -5.19
C TYR A 291 -8.62 16.35 -4.93
N VAL A 292 -9.85 15.84 -4.78
CA VAL A 292 -11.02 16.67 -4.41
C VAL A 292 -10.81 17.31 -3.06
N MET A 293 -10.39 16.53 -2.05
CA MET A 293 -10.08 17.05 -0.71
C MET A 293 -9.00 18.13 -0.77
N LEU A 294 -7.87 17.86 -1.42
CA LEU A 294 -6.77 18.84 -1.53
C LEU A 294 -7.19 20.10 -2.29
N SER A 295 -7.99 19.97 -3.34
CA SER A 295 -8.55 21.12 -4.08
C SER A 295 -9.51 21.93 -3.21
N ALA A 296 -10.38 21.25 -2.47
CA ALA A 296 -11.35 21.88 -1.58
C ALA A 296 -10.65 22.63 -0.43
N GLU A 297 -9.53 22.12 0.09
CA GLU A 297 -8.74 22.82 1.10
C GLU A 297 -8.13 24.12 0.55
N ILE A 298 -7.46 24.07 -0.60
CA ILE A 298 -6.85 25.26 -1.23
C ILE A 298 -7.90 26.34 -1.56
N LEU A 299 -9.13 25.93 -1.88
CA LEU A 299 -10.23 26.83 -2.23
C LEU A 299 -11.11 27.23 -1.02
N ASP A 300 -10.66 26.99 0.22
CA ASP A 300 -11.40 27.30 1.45
C ASP A 300 -12.80 26.64 1.55
N ARG A 301 -12.98 25.49 0.91
CA ARG A 301 -14.21 24.69 0.85
C ARG A 301 -14.09 23.38 1.64
N VAL A 302 -13.40 23.41 2.77
CA VAL A 302 -13.07 22.24 3.61
C VAL A 302 -14.28 21.32 3.86
N ALA A 303 -15.47 21.90 4.04
CA ALA A 303 -16.72 21.17 4.26
C ALA A 303 -17.00 20.11 3.17
N ASP A 304 -16.67 20.39 1.91
CA ASP A 304 -16.92 19.50 0.78
C ASP A 304 -16.06 18.22 0.84
N GLY A 305 -14.94 18.25 1.56
CA GLY A 305 -14.05 17.09 1.73
C GLY A 305 -14.20 16.34 3.05
N LEU A 306 -15.10 16.77 3.96
CA LEU A 306 -15.22 16.11 5.27
C LEU A 306 -15.77 14.69 5.18
N SER A 307 -16.80 14.45 4.36
CA SER A 307 -17.34 13.10 4.14
C SER A 307 -16.30 12.19 3.47
N LEU A 308 -15.51 12.73 2.53
CA LEU A 308 -14.41 12.02 1.87
C LEU A 308 -13.29 11.67 2.85
N MET A 309 -12.93 12.57 3.76
CA MET A 309 -11.93 12.29 4.80
C MET A 309 -12.38 11.12 5.69
N LYS A 310 -13.65 11.13 6.13
CA LYS A 310 -14.23 10.04 6.93
C LYS A 310 -14.23 8.73 6.14
N TRP A 311 -14.60 8.79 4.87
CA TRP A 311 -14.59 7.62 3.98
C TRP A 311 -13.17 7.07 3.78
N LEU A 312 -12.20 7.89 3.36
CA LEU A 312 -10.81 7.50 3.13
C LEU A 312 -10.17 6.88 4.37
N SER A 313 -10.45 7.43 5.56
CA SER A 313 -9.93 6.87 6.81
C SER A 313 -10.35 5.41 7.06
N GLN A 314 -11.49 4.99 6.50
CA GLN A 314 -12.04 3.63 6.58
C GLN A 314 -11.58 2.71 5.44
N GLN A 315 -11.03 3.25 4.34
CA GLN A 315 -10.57 2.48 3.18
C GLN A 315 -9.11 1.99 3.31
N ARG A 316 -8.47 2.22 4.45
CA ARG A 316 -7.08 1.80 4.70
C ARG A 316 -6.99 0.33 5.01
N ASN A 317 -5.92 -0.29 4.53
CA ASN A 317 -5.59 -1.65 4.90
C ASN A 317 -5.06 -1.72 6.35
N HIS A 318 -4.91 -2.93 6.87
CA HIS A 318 -4.40 -3.22 8.21
C HIS A 318 -2.98 -2.67 8.50
N ASN A 319 -2.22 -2.35 7.45
CA ASN A 319 -0.88 -1.79 7.55
C ASN A 319 -0.88 -0.24 7.51
N GLY A 320 -2.05 0.39 7.38
CA GLY A 320 -2.20 1.85 7.33
C GLY A 320 -2.01 2.47 5.95
N GLY A 321 -1.86 1.67 4.90
CA GLY A 321 -1.72 2.09 3.50
C GLY A 321 -2.96 1.78 2.66
N PHE A 322 -2.84 1.95 1.34
CA PHE A 322 -3.90 1.66 0.37
C PHE A 322 -3.46 0.61 -0.66
N GLY A 323 -4.11 0.54 -1.81
CA GLY A 323 -3.95 -0.57 -2.77
C GLY A 323 -2.67 -0.47 -3.60
N SER A 324 -2.16 0.73 -3.83
CA SER A 324 -0.99 1.02 -4.69
C SER A 324 -0.08 2.11 -4.09
N THR A 325 0.90 2.59 -4.86
CA THR A 325 1.80 3.67 -4.41
C THR A 325 1.13 5.04 -4.47
N GLN A 326 0.51 5.40 -5.60
CA GLN A 326 -0.06 6.73 -5.80
C GLN A 326 -1.27 6.98 -4.91
N ASP A 327 -2.18 6.00 -4.80
CA ASP A 327 -3.35 6.12 -3.93
C ASP A 327 -2.95 6.31 -2.46
N THR A 328 -1.92 5.59 -1.99
CA THR A 328 -1.40 5.70 -0.64
C THR A 328 -0.79 7.07 -0.41
N ILE A 329 0.03 7.56 -1.33
CA ILE A 329 0.69 8.87 -1.22
C ILE A 329 -0.34 10.00 -1.21
N MET A 330 -1.29 9.99 -2.15
CA MET A 330 -2.29 11.03 -2.25
C MET A 330 -3.27 11.01 -1.09
N ALA A 331 -3.71 9.82 -0.65
CA ALA A 331 -4.60 9.68 0.49
C ALA A 331 -3.93 10.09 1.79
N LEU A 332 -2.66 9.72 2.01
CA LEU A 332 -1.92 10.16 3.19
C LEU A 332 -1.67 11.67 3.18
N GLN A 333 -1.38 12.25 2.02
CA GLN A 333 -1.28 13.70 1.89
C GLN A 333 -2.61 14.38 2.27
N ALA A 334 -3.72 13.94 1.67
CA ALA A 334 -5.05 14.53 1.91
C ALA A 334 -5.51 14.35 3.36
N LEU A 335 -5.35 13.15 3.93
CA LEU A 335 -5.67 12.88 5.34
C LEU A 335 -4.78 13.71 6.28
N SER A 336 -3.49 13.84 6.00
CA SER A 336 -2.58 14.70 6.79
C SER A 336 -3.05 16.15 6.78
N THR A 337 -3.36 16.71 5.61
CA THR A 337 -3.86 18.09 5.49
C THR A 337 -5.16 18.29 6.28
N TYR A 338 -6.15 17.40 6.12
CA TYR A 338 -7.44 17.53 6.79
C TYR A 338 -7.37 17.32 8.31
N THR A 339 -6.50 16.44 8.78
CA THR A 339 -6.31 16.20 10.21
C THR A 339 -5.58 17.36 10.88
N ILE A 340 -4.63 18.01 10.21
CA ILE A 340 -4.03 19.27 10.67
C ILE A 340 -5.10 20.36 10.82
N LEU A 341 -6.02 20.48 9.85
CA LEU A 341 -7.13 21.44 9.96
C LEU A 341 -8.06 21.13 11.13
N ALA A 342 -8.46 19.86 11.28
CA ALA A 342 -9.25 19.41 12.42
C ALA A 342 -8.55 19.72 13.76
N TRP A 343 -7.21 19.67 13.80
CA TRP A 343 -6.42 19.92 15.00
C TRP A 343 -6.54 21.36 15.44
N TYR A 344 -6.35 22.30 14.51
CA TYR A 344 -6.52 23.72 14.78
C TYR A 344 -7.99 24.09 15.11
N MET A 345 -8.96 23.32 14.61
CA MET A 345 -10.37 23.45 14.98
C MET A 345 -10.74 22.80 16.33
N LYS A 346 -9.78 22.23 17.07
CA LYS A 346 -9.93 21.59 18.40
C LYS A 346 -10.91 20.41 18.44
N TRP A 347 -10.93 19.59 17.40
CA TRP A 347 -11.79 18.38 17.35
C TRP A 347 -11.29 17.21 18.23
N TYR A 348 -10.15 17.38 18.93
CA TYR A 348 -9.42 16.31 19.64
C TYR A 348 -9.61 16.29 21.16
N ASP A 349 -10.72 16.84 21.67
CA ASP A 349 -11.14 16.55 23.05
C ASP A 349 -11.76 15.15 23.10
N VAL A 350 -10.90 14.13 23.15
CA VAL A 350 -11.27 12.71 23.10
C VAL A 350 -11.26 12.12 24.51
N ASP A 351 -12.39 11.51 24.86
CA ASP A 351 -12.59 10.60 25.99
C ASP A 351 -13.68 9.61 25.54
N LEU A 352 -13.23 8.48 25.01
CA LEU A 352 -14.06 7.45 24.39
C LEU A 352 -13.82 6.10 25.02
N THR A 353 -14.91 5.44 25.41
CA THR A 353 -14.89 4.01 25.75
C THR A 353 -15.60 3.23 24.67
N ILE A 354 -14.87 2.30 24.04
CA ILE A 354 -15.38 1.41 22.99
C ILE A 354 -15.48 0.01 23.57
N ARG A 355 -16.66 -0.62 23.45
CA ARG A 355 -16.90 -2.02 23.84
C ARG A 355 -17.36 -2.82 22.65
N VAL A 356 -16.76 -4.00 22.48
CA VAL A 356 -17.07 -4.95 21.42
C VAL A 356 -17.74 -6.15 22.07
N ASN A 357 -18.98 -6.42 21.66
CA ASN A 357 -19.79 -7.50 22.18
C ASN A 357 -20.15 -8.50 21.09
N THR A 358 -20.15 -9.80 21.38
CA THR A 358 -20.66 -10.85 20.47
C THR A 358 -22.13 -11.14 20.70
N ASP A 359 -22.60 -10.96 21.93
CA ASP A 359 -24.01 -11.02 22.32
C ASP A 359 -24.32 -9.97 23.41
N ALA A 360 -25.55 -9.94 23.91
CA ALA A 360 -25.97 -8.95 24.92
C ALA A 360 -25.24 -9.09 26.28
N SER A 361 -24.52 -10.18 26.53
CA SER A 361 -23.89 -10.52 27.82
C SER A 361 -22.37 -10.69 27.77
N SER A 362 -21.77 -10.76 26.58
CA SER A 362 -20.37 -11.11 26.36
C SER A 362 -19.61 -9.97 25.69
N THR A 363 -18.79 -9.27 26.48
CA THR A 363 -17.82 -8.30 25.97
C THR A 363 -16.50 -9.01 25.69
N VAL A 364 -16.09 -9.04 24.43
CA VAL A 364 -14.86 -9.71 23.96
C VAL A 364 -13.67 -8.75 23.86
N ALA A 365 -13.92 -7.44 23.75
CA ALA A 365 -12.87 -6.42 23.80
C ALA A 365 -13.41 -5.09 24.35
N SER A 366 -12.54 -4.33 25.01
CA SER A 366 -12.82 -2.98 25.48
C SER A 366 -11.58 -2.11 25.31
N PHE A 367 -11.80 -0.88 24.83
CA PHE A 367 -10.76 0.12 24.61
C PHE A 367 -11.17 1.43 25.28
N HIS A 368 -10.19 2.12 25.86
CA HIS A 368 -10.37 3.46 26.39
C HIS A 368 -9.39 4.39 25.68
N ILE A 369 -9.91 5.44 25.07
CA ILE A 369 -9.16 6.38 24.25
C ILE A 369 -9.31 7.75 24.87
N ASP A 370 -8.20 8.34 25.28
CA ASP A 370 -8.14 9.65 25.92
C ASP A 370 -7.05 10.52 25.27
N ARG A 371 -6.85 11.72 25.79
CA ARG A 371 -5.83 12.66 25.30
C ARG A 371 -4.39 12.17 25.43
N ASP A 372 -4.11 11.23 26.33
CA ASP A 372 -2.76 10.74 26.58
C ASP A 372 -2.42 9.55 25.66
N ASN A 373 -3.44 8.81 25.20
CA ASN A 373 -3.25 7.58 24.43
C ASN A 373 -3.90 7.56 23.03
N TYR A 374 -4.55 8.65 22.57
CA TYR A 374 -5.30 8.67 21.30
C TYR A 374 -4.49 8.26 20.06
N GLN A 375 -3.16 8.41 20.08
CA GLN A 375 -2.27 8.01 18.99
C GLN A 375 -1.91 6.53 19.00
N ILE A 376 -2.06 5.87 20.14
CA ILE A 376 -1.65 4.49 20.33
C ILE A 376 -2.71 3.59 19.70
N LEU A 377 -2.30 2.85 18.67
CA LEU A 377 -3.14 1.79 18.11
C LEU A 377 -3.28 0.66 19.14
N GLN A 378 -4.45 0.55 19.75
CA GLN A 378 -4.76 -0.53 20.67
C GLN A 378 -5.28 -1.74 19.90
N SER A 379 -4.87 -2.95 20.29
CA SER A 379 -5.19 -4.19 19.57
C SER A 379 -5.57 -5.32 20.53
N ARG A 380 -6.57 -6.12 20.15
CA ARG A 380 -7.02 -7.32 20.87
C ARG A 380 -7.35 -8.44 19.89
N GLN A 381 -6.76 -9.61 20.11
CA GLN A 381 -7.17 -10.84 19.43
C GLN A 381 -8.46 -11.36 20.08
N ILE A 382 -9.39 -11.84 19.27
CA ILE A 382 -10.64 -12.47 19.70
C ILE A 382 -10.75 -13.85 19.09
N GLU A 383 -11.50 -14.74 19.76
CA GLU A 383 -11.69 -16.10 19.28
C GLU A 383 -12.49 -16.10 17.96
N PRO A 384 -12.03 -16.83 16.92
CA PRO A 384 -12.77 -16.96 15.68
C PRO A 384 -14.06 -17.77 15.87
N GLU A 385 -15.15 -17.30 15.26
CA GLU A 385 -16.42 -18.03 15.15
C GLU A 385 -16.87 -18.04 13.69
N ASP A 386 -17.51 -19.13 13.23
CA ASP A 386 -18.00 -19.30 11.84
C ASP A 386 -18.76 -18.07 11.32
N ARG A 387 -19.60 -17.49 12.19
CA ARG A 387 -20.39 -16.28 11.94
C ARG A 387 -20.17 -15.28 13.05
N MET A 388 -19.29 -14.34 12.79
CA MET A 388 -19.03 -13.23 13.70
C MET A 388 -20.10 -12.17 13.55
N LYS A 389 -20.75 -11.83 14.66
CA LYS A 389 -21.62 -10.66 14.79
C LYS A 389 -21.09 -9.83 15.94
N LEU A 390 -20.44 -8.73 15.62
CA LEU A 390 -19.85 -7.83 16.61
C LEU A 390 -20.70 -6.57 16.71
N GLN A 391 -21.19 -6.28 17.90
CA GLN A 391 -21.78 -4.99 18.23
C GLN A 391 -20.70 -4.10 18.86
N VAL A 392 -20.32 -3.05 18.14
CA VAL A 392 -19.32 -2.07 18.56
C VAL A 392 -20.06 -0.86 19.11
N THR A 393 -19.97 -0.67 20.42
CA THR A 393 -20.59 0.48 21.12
C THR A 393 -19.51 1.45 21.56
N ALA A 394 -19.69 2.73 21.26
CA ALA A 394 -18.81 3.79 21.71
C ALA A 394 -19.58 4.79 22.55
N GLN A 395 -19.00 5.20 23.67
CA GLN A 395 -19.58 6.12 24.65
C GLN A 395 -18.55 7.19 25.03
N GLY A 396 -19.00 8.44 25.11
CA GLY A 396 -18.15 9.57 25.46
C GLY A 396 -18.14 10.65 24.39
N LYS A 397 -16.98 11.29 24.18
CA LYS A 397 -16.79 12.41 23.24
C LYS A 397 -15.52 12.21 22.43
N GLY A 398 -15.57 12.53 21.14
CA GLY A 398 -14.40 12.53 20.26
C GLY A 398 -14.61 11.67 19.03
N ILE A 399 -13.50 11.35 18.36
CA ILE A 399 -13.46 10.51 17.17
C ILE A 399 -12.54 9.33 17.44
N ALA A 400 -12.93 8.13 17.01
CA ALA A 400 -12.07 6.96 16.99
C ALA A 400 -12.32 6.12 15.74
N LEU A 401 -11.25 5.56 15.18
CA LEU A 401 -11.33 4.54 14.15
C LEU A 401 -11.29 3.16 14.83
N PHE A 402 -12.29 2.35 14.57
CA PHE A 402 -12.33 0.95 14.97
C PHE A 402 -12.19 0.06 13.74
N GLN A 403 -11.35 -0.98 13.81
CA GLN A 403 -11.14 -1.89 12.69
C GLN A 403 -11.23 -3.36 13.14
N LEU A 404 -11.86 -4.17 12.29
CA LEU A 404 -11.89 -5.63 12.37
C LEU A 404 -10.93 -6.19 11.29
N ASN A 405 -9.97 -6.99 11.71
CA ASN A 405 -9.01 -7.66 10.85
C ASN A 405 -9.18 -9.19 10.98
N VAL A 406 -9.47 -9.86 9.87
CA VAL A 406 -9.68 -11.31 9.82
C VAL A 406 -8.70 -11.94 8.84
N PHE A 407 -7.81 -12.78 9.35
CA PHE A 407 -6.88 -13.58 8.57
C PHE A 407 -7.36 -15.03 8.51
N TYR A 408 -7.25 -15.64 7.34
CA TYR A 408 -7.60 -17.03 7.08
C TYR A 408 -6.97 -17.46 5.75
N ASN A 409 -6.68 -18.76 5.64
CA ASN A 409 -6.27 -19.40 4.40
C ASN A 409 -7.45 -20.18 3.82
N ILE A 410 -7.56 -20.22 2.48
CA ILE A 410 -8.61 -20.95 1.78
C ILE A 410 -7.96 -22.10 1.00
N ARG A 411 -8.54 -23.29 1.04
CA ARG A 411 -8.18 -24.41 0.15
C ARG A 411 -8.67 -24.08 -1.24
N ASN A 412 -7.75 -23.81 -2.16
CA ASN A 412 -8.09 -23.45 -3.53
C ASN A 412 -8.39 -24.71 -4.35
N ARG A 413 -9.48 -25.42 -4.03
CA ARG A 413 -9.92 -26.56 -4.85
C ARG A 413 -10.27 -26.04 -6.24
N LYS A 414 -9.72 -26.68 -7.29
CA LYS A 414 -10.01 -26.44 -8.73
C LYS A 414 -11.43 -25.90 -8.87
N PRO A 415 -11.63 -24.68 -9.40
CA PRO A 415 -12.90 -23.98 -9.29
C PRO A 415 -14.01 -24.93 -9.73
N SER A 416 -14.88 -25.27 -8.78
CA SER A 416 -16.09 -26.01 -9.11
C SER A 416 -16.79 -25.26 -10.24
N ARG A 417 -17.50 -25.96 -11.15
CA ARG A 417 -18.24 -25.34 -12.27
C ARG A 417 -19.15 -24.16 -11.88
N ARG A 418 -19.39 -23.92 -10.58
CA ARG A 418 -20.16 -22.81 -10.00
C ARG A 418 -19.35 -21.56 -9.62
N ARG A 419 -18.01 -21.60 -9.58
CA ARG A 419 -17.13 -20.42 -9.34
C ARG A 419 -16.67 -19.72 -10.65
N ARG A 420 -17.33 -20.03 -11.77
CA ARG A 420 -17.03 -19.48 -13.11
C ARG A 420 -17.55 -18.05 -13.34
N ASP A 421 -18.20 -17.45 -12.34
CA ASP A 421 -18.74 -16.09 -12.41
C ASP A 421 -17.73 -15.02 -11.97
N GLU A 422 -16.57 -15.39 -11.40
CA GLU A 422 -15.46 -14.46 -11.20
C GLU A 422 -14.65 -14.37 -12.50
N HIS A 423 -14.69 -13.22 -13.16
CA HIS A 423 -13.94 -12.97 -14.38
C HIS A 423 -12.46 -12.85 -14.02
N GLU A 424 -11.65 -13.83 -14.40
CA GLU A 424 -10.21 -13.81 -14.19
C GLU A 424 -9.57 -12.73 -15.05
N ALA A 425 -8.78 -11.86 -14.42
CA ALA A 425 -8.14 -10.76 -15.15
C ALA A 425 -7.03 -11.26 -16.09
N PHE A 426 -6.33 -12.31 -15.69
CA PHE A 426 -5.27 -12.94 -16.47
C PHE A 426 -5.60 -14.39 -16.74
N LEU A 427 -5.39 -14.84 -17.97
CA LEU A 427 -5.27 -16.26 -18.27
C LEU A 427 -3.93 -16.72 -17.72
N LEU A 428 -3.94 -17.66 -16.78
CA LEU A 428 -2.73 -18.15 -16.11
C LEU A 428 -2.68 -19.68 -16.20
N HIS A 429 -1.60 -20.18 -16.81
CA HIS A 429 -1.27 -21.59 -16.91
C HIS A 429 0.06 -21.84 -16.21
N VAL A 430 0.09 -22.87 -15.37
CA VAL A 430 1.26 -23.25 -14.57
C VAL A 430 1.42 -24.76 -14.69
N GLU A 431 2.61 -25.20 -15.07
CA GLU A 431 2.97 -26.60 -15.22
C GLU A 431 4.31 -26.85 -14.54
N LEU A 432 4.38 -27.91 -13.72
CA LEU A 432 5.59 -28.34 -13.04
C LEU A 432 6.10 -29.62 -13.70
N PHE A 433 7.39 -29.63 -14.04
CA PHE A 433 8.09 -30.80 -14.54
C PHE A 433 9.24 -31.16 -13.59
N ASP A 434 9.09 -32.21 -12.79
CA ASP A 434 10.05 -32.63 -11.77
C ASP A 434 10.57 -34.07 -12.03
N PRO A 435 11.53 -34.22 -12.97
CA PRO A 435 11.98 -35.53 -13.44
C PRO A 435 12.79 -36.32 -12.40
N ASP A 436 13.35 -35.65 -11.39
CA ASP A 436 14.19 -36.25 -10.37
C ASP A 436 14.04 -35.57 -8.99
N ILE A 437 14.78 -36.06 -7.99
CA ILE A 437 14.69 -35.60 -6.60
C ILE A 437 15.30 -34.22 -6.39
N ASP A 438 16.31 -33.83 -7.17
CA ASP A 438 17.12 -32.65 -6.91
C ASP A 438 16.76 -31.47 -7.82
N SER A 439 16.07 -31.70 -8.94
CA SER A 439 15.73 -30.69 -9.93
C SER A 439 14.24 -30.68 -10.32
N ALA A 440 13.75 -29.50 -10.66
CA ALA A 440 12.42 -29.31 -11.24
C ALA A 440 12.40 -28.08 -12.16
N HIS A 441 11.48 -28.05 -13.12
CA HIS A 441 11.27 -26.95 -14.05
C HIS A 441 9.82 -26.48 -13.93
N LEU A 442 9.63 -25.21 -13.62
CA LEU A 442 8.31 -24.60 -13.52
C LEU A 442 8.05 -23.74 -14.77
N PHE A 443 7.05 -24.12 -15.55
CA PHE A 443 6.61 -23.39 -16.74
C PHE A 443 5.37 -22.56 -16.40
N ILE A 444 5.47 -21.25 -16.58
CA ILE A 444 4.39 -20.31 -16.28
C ILE A 444 4.07 -19.52 -17.54
N CYS A 445 2.84 -19.60 -18.01
CA CYS A 445 2.37 -18.79 -19.14
C CYS A 445 1.20 -17.92 -18.72
N THR A 446 1.21 -16.65 -19.16
CA THR A 446 0.13 -15.71 -18.86
C THR A 446 -0.19 -14.76 -20.02
N SER A 447 -1.45 -14.33 -20.08
CA SER A 447 -1.93 -13.26 -20.96
C SER A 447 -3.08 -12.50 -20.28
N LEU A 448 -3.33 -11.28 -20.74
CA LEU A 448 -4.48 -10.48 -20.32
C LEU A 448 -5.77 -11.09 -20.89
N SER A 449 -6.82 -11.16 -20.07
CA SER A 449 -8.13 -11.61 -20.54
C SER A 449 -8.75 -10.57 -21.48
N GLY A 450 -9.18 -11.01 -22.67
CA GLY A 450 -9.86 -10.14 -23.64
C GLY A 450 -11.21 -9.59 -23.15
N ASP A 451 -11.81 -10.23 -22.12
CA ASP A 451 -13.10 -9.83 -21.56
C ASP A 451 -13.05 -8.47 -20.83
N LEU A 452 -11.84 -8.05 -20.43
CA LEU A 452 -11.59 -6.77 -19.77
C LEU A 452 -11.67 -5.57 -20.73
N GLY A 453 -11.64 -5.78 -22.05
CA GLY A 453 -11.67 -4.68 -23.03
C GLY A 453 -10.38 -3.83 -23.06
N LEU A 454 -9.30 -4.34 -22.45
CA LEU A 454 -7.98 -3.73 -22.41
C LEU A 454 -7.03 -4.48 -23.35
N ASN A 455 -6.19 -3.75 -24.08
CA ASN A 455 -5.18 -4.37 -24.95
C ASN A 455 -3.88 -4.70 -24.20
N ALA A 456 -3.59 -3.96 -23.13
CA ALA A 456 -2.40 -4.08 -22.32
C ALA A 456 -2.65 -3.51 -20.92
N THR A 457 -1.96 -4.05 -19.92
CA THR A 457 -1.93 -3.50 -18.56
C THR A 457 -0.83 -2.44 -18.41
N GLY A 458 -0.78 -1.81 -17.23
CA GLY A 458 0.44 -1.20 -16.71
C GLY A 458 1.46 -2.26 -16.29
N MET A 459 2.27 -1.95 -15.29
CA MET A 459 3.20 -2.93 -14.69
C MET A 459 2.44 -4.08 -14.01
N VAL A 460 2.92 -5.30 -14.19
CA VAL A 460 2.34 -6.52 -13.60
C VAL A 460 3.38 -7.19 -12.73
N ILE A 461 2.94 -7.70 -11.58
CA ILE A 461 3.77 -8.51 -10.70
C ILE A 461 3.35 -9.96 -10.82
N MET A 462 4.32 -10.84 -11.07
CA MET A 462 4.15 -12.29 -10.98
C MET A 462 4.92 -12.80 -9.75
N GLU A 463 4.18 -13.15 -8.69
CA GLU A 463 4.71 -13.79 -7.49
C GLU A 463 4.61 -15.31 -7.63
N VAL A 464 5.76 -15.97 -7.59
CA VAL A 464 5.89 -17.42 -7.70
C VAL A 464 6.28 -17.95 -6.33
N GLY A 465 5.33 -18.52 -5.60
CA GLY A 465 5.60 -19.29 -4.40
C GLY A 465 6.38 -20.54 -4.76
N LEU A 466 7.45 -20.83 -4.01
CA LEU A 466 8.28 -22.01 -4.20
C LEU A 466 7.78 -23.16 -3.33
N MET A 467 7.87 -24.38 -3.84
CA MET A 467 7.68 -25.58 -3.03
C MET A 467 8.71 -25.62 -1.89
N SER A 468 8.30 -26.09 -0.72
CA SER A 468 9.18 -26.22 0.44
C SER A 468 10.44 -27.03 0.10
N GLY A 469 11.60 -26.44 0.39
CA GLY A 469 12.90 -27.05 0.12
C GLY A 469 13.50 -26.73 -1.25
N PHE A 470 12.77 -26.06 -2.16
CA PHE A 470 13.31 -25.63 -3.45
C PHE A 470 13.70 -24.16 -3.46
N ILE A 471 14.76 -23.87 -4.22
CA ILE A 471 15.18 -22.52 -4.59
C ILE A 471 15.27 -22.41 -6.12
N MET A 472 15.18 -21.18 -6.63
CA MET A 472 15.50 -20.89 -8.02
C MET A 472 17.00 -21.06 -8.26
N VAL A 473 17.39 -21.63 -9.39
CA VAL A 473 18.79 -21.58 -9.82
C VAL A 473 19.18 -20.09 -10.03
N PRO A 474 20.24 -19.59 -9.36
CA PRO A 474 20.67 -18.19 -9.50
C PRO A 474 20.89 -17.80 -10.96
N ASP A 475 20.52 -16.56 -11.31
CA ASP A 475 20.72 -15.97 -12.65
C ASP A 475 20.09 -16.76 -13.83
N SER A 476 19.14 -17.65 -13.54
CA SER A 476 18.47 -18.47 -14.56
C SER A 476 17.46 -17.71 -15.42
N ILE A 477 16.85 -16.66 -14.87
CA ILE A 477 15.88 -15.82 -15.57
C ILE A 477 16.60 -14.58 -16.10
N GLN A 478 16.62 -14.44 -17.42
CA GLN A 478 17.19 -13.27 -18.09
C GLN A 478 16.20 -12.11 -18.08
N VAL A 479 16.70 -10.92 -17.77
CA VAL A 479 15.94 -9.66 -17.86
C VAL A 479 15.92 -9.20 -19.31
N ASP A 480 14.76 -8.78 -19.81
CA ASP A 480 14.55 -8.39 -21.21
C ASP A 480 13.57 -7.20 -21.34
N GLU A 481 12.91 -7.08 -22.50
CA GLU A 481 11.92 -6.03 -22.73
C GLU A 481 10.63 -6.23 -21.91
N VAL A 482 10.31 -7.48 -21.53
CA VAL A 482 9.09 -7.86 -20.82
C VAL A 482 9.36 -8.01 -19.32
N ILE A 483 10.32 -8.86 -18.94
CA ILE A 483 10.75 -9.05 -17.55
C ILE A 483 11.82 -8.00 -17.26
N LYS A 484 11.45 -6.98 -16.48
CA LYS A 484 12.35 -5.86 -16.15
C LYS A 484 13.18 -6.11 -14.91
N ARG A 485 12.73 -6.98 -14.01
CA ARG A 485 13.46 -7.34 -12.79
C ARG A 485 13.00 -8.67 -12.23
N VAL A 486 13.92 -9.32 -11.53
CA VAL A 486 13.70 -10.54 -10.75
C VAL A 486 14.17 -10.28 -9.33
N GLU A 487 13.32 -10.59 -8.35
CA GLU A 487 13.67 -10.61 -6.93
C GLU A 487 13.43 -11.99 -6.34
N THR A 488 14.37 -12.44 -5.50
CA THR A 488 14.23 -13.69 -4.74
C THR A 488 14.09 -13.36 -3.26
N GLN A 489 13.04 -13.88 -2.65
CA GLN A 489 12.78 -13.80 -1.21
C GLN A 489 12.66 -15.22 -0.64
N PRO A 490 12.77 -15.42 0.69
CA PRO A 490 12.56 -16.73 1.27
C PRO A 490 11.21 -17.33 0.85
N GLY A 491 11.24 -18.49 0.18
CA GLY A 491 10.05 -19.22 -0.28
C GLY A 491 9.31 -18.63 -1.48
N LYS A 492 9.80 -17.56 -2.13
CA LYS A 492 9.15 -17.01 -3.34
C LYS A 492 10.09 -16.26 -4.28
N ILE A 493 9.73 -16.24 -5.56
CA ILE A 493 10.34 -15.41 -6.61
C ILE A 493 9.32 -14.37 -7.04
N ILE A 494 9.79 -13.18 -7.42
CA ILE A 494 8.95 -12.07 -7.83
C ILE A 494 9.49 -11.54 -9.14
N LEU A 495 8.69 -11.62 -10.19
CA LEU A 495 9.00 -11.08 -11.52
C LEU A 495 8.23 -9.79 -11.74
N TYR A 496 8.95 -8.77 -12.20
CA TYR A 496 8.38 -7.47 -12.55
C TYR A 496 8.25 -7.40 -14.06
N LEU A 497 7.00 -7.41 -14.52
CA LEU A 497 6.67 -7.36 -15.93
C LEU A 497 6.30 -5.93 -16.30
N ASP A 498 6.88 -5.45 -17.39
CA ASP A 498 6.62 -4.11 -17.92
C ASP A 498 5.11 -3.95 -18.23
N SER A 499 4.54 -4.92 -18.94
CA SER A 499 3.09 -5.10 -19.12
C SER A 499 2.78 -6.49 -19.62
N VAL A 500 1.53 -6.90 -19.40
CA VAL A 500 0.95 -8.09 -19.99
C VAL A 500 -0.14 -7.65 -20.98
N THR A 501 -0.03 -8.14 -22.22
CA THR A 501 -0.99 -7.88 -23.29
C THR A 501 -1.91 -9.08 -23.47
N THR A 502 -2.82 -9.02 -24.44
CA THR A 502 -3.64 -10.19 -24.83
C THR A 502 -2.81 -11.31 -25.49
N GLU A 503 -1.55 -11.03 -25.86
CA GLU A 503 -0.63 -12.06 -26.35
C GLU A 503 -0.02 -12.84 -25.18
N GLN A 504 0.12 -14.15 -25.36
CA GLN A 504 0.65 -15.03 -24.33
C GLN A 504 2.17 -14.89 -24.22
N MET A 505 2.65 -14.70 -23.00
CA MET A 505 4.05 -14.80 -22.64
C MET A 505 4.28 -16.00 -21.72
N CYS A 506 5.48 -16.57 -21.76
CA CYS A 506 5.85 -17.71 -20.91
C CYS A 506 7.23 -17.51 -20.30
N VAL A 507 7.42 -18.04 -19.09
CA VAL A 507 8.69 -18.05 -18.36
C VAL A 507 8.92 -19.47 -17.85
N GLU A 508 10.14 -19.96 -18.06
CA GLU A 508 10.64 -21.20 -17.46
C GLU A 508 11.52 -20.85 -16.26
N ILE A 509 11.24 -21.46 -15.12
CA ILE A 509 11.97 -21.26 -13.87
C ILE A 509 12.58 -22.60 -13.45
N PRO A 510 13.90 -22.80 -13.63
CA PRO A 510 14.58 -23.97 -13.12
C PRO A 510 14.75 -23.86 -11.60
N LEU A 511 14.37 -24.92 -10.91
CA LEU A 511 14.38 -25.08 -9.47
C LEU A 511 15.38 -26.18 -9.08
N THR A 512 16.09 -25.95 -7.99
CA THR A 512 16.99 -26.94 -7.38
C THR A 512 16.62 -27.14 -5.91
N LEU A 513 16.78 -28.37 -5.44
CA LEU A 513 16.54 -28.72 -4.04
C LEU A 513 17.66 -28.14 -3.15
N GLU A 514 17.29 -27.32 -2.18
CA GLU A 514 18.16 -26.80 -1.12
C GLU A 514 18.01 -27.61 0.17
N TYR A 515 16.78 -27.95 0.54
CA TYR A 515 16.46 -28.74 1.74
C TYR A 515 15.59 -29.93 1.40
N LYS A 516 15.88 -31.08 2.01
CA LYS A 516 15.09 -32.30 1.87
C LYS A 516 13.79 -32.18 2.67
N VAL A 517 12.66 -32.11 1.98
CA VAL A 517 11.33 -32.00 2.57
C VAL A 517 10.44 -33.13 2.05
N ALA A 518 9.82 -33.88 2.95
CA ALA A 518 8.82 -34.89 2.62
C ALA A 518 7.41 -34.31 2.72
N LYS A 519 6.42 -34.92 2.06
CA LYS A 519 5.02 -34.48 2.03
C LYS A 519 4.86 -33.01 1.63
N VAL A 520 5.57 -32.62 0.58
CA VAL A 520 5.58 -31.25 0.06
C VAL A 520 4.14 -30.85 -0.30
N GLN A 521 3.74 -29.67 0.15
CA GLN A 521 2.42 -29.10 -0.12
C GLN A 521 2.42 -28.33 -1.44
N GLU A 522 1.24 -28.09 -1.99
CA GLU A 522 1.06 -27.22 -3.15
C GLU A 522 1.61 -25.80 -2.89
N ALA A 523 2.16 -25.20 -3.94
CA ALA A 523 2.58 -23.81 -3.96
C ALA A 523 1.71 -23.04 -4.96
N ASN A 524 1.87 -21.72 -5.03
CA ASN A 524 1.02 -20.89 -5.90
C ASN A 524 1.80 -19.92 -6.77
N VAL A 525 1.16 -19.51 -7.85
CA VAL A 525 1.57 -18.40 -8.70
C VAL A 525 0.45 -17.38 -8.69
N VAL A 526 0.78 -16.14 -8.38
CA VAL A 526 -0.13 -15.00 -8.36
C VAL A 526 0.33 -14.00 -9.41
N VAL A 527 -0.55 -13.62 -10.33
CA VAL A 527 -0.32 -12.56 -11.31
C VAL A 527 -1.33 -11.44 -11.05
N TYR A 528 -0.86 -10.19 -10.90
CA TYR A 528 -1.73 -9.05 -10.65
C TYR A 528 -1.23 -7.74 -11.26
N ASP A 529 -2.16 -6.88 -11.66
CA ASP A 529 -1.87 -5.49 -12.09
C ASP A 529 -1.47 -4.66 -10.87
N TYR A 530 -0.32 -3.99 -10.93
CA TYR A 530 0.23 -3.23 -9.81
C TYR A 530 -0.65 -2.03 -9.41
N TYR A 531 -1.30 -1.39 -10.37
CA TYR A 531 -2.09 -0.17 -10.14
C TYR A 531 -3.58 -0.47 -9.93
N GLU A 532 -4.00 -1.70 -10.21
CA GLU A 532 -5.33 -2.19 -9.93
C GLU A 532 -5.26 -3.64 -9.42
N PRO A 533 -4.80 -3.88 -8.18
CA PRO A 533 -4.56 -5.24 -7.66
C PRO A 533 -5.79 -6.15 -7.60
N ARG A 534 -7.00 -5.58 -7.78
CA ARG A 534 -8.24 -6.34 -7.96
C ARG A 534 -8.24 -7.14 -9.26
N ARG A 535 -7.49 -6.68 -10.28
CA ARG A 535 -7.14 -7.47 -11.46
C ARG A 535 -6.03 -8.43 -11.06
N ARG A 536 -6.42 -9.65 -10.70
CA ARG A 536 -5.49 -10.71 -10.31
C ARG A 536 -6.00 -12.08 -10.72
N THR A 537 -5.07 -13.00 -10.90
CA THR A 537 -5.35 -14.44 -11.07
C THR A 537 -4.38 -15.23 -10.19
N VAL A 538 -4.90 -16.29 -9.56
CA VAL A 538 -4.09 -17.22 -8.75
C VAL A 538 -4.21 -18.63 -9.33
N ARG A 539 -3.08 -19.34 -9.38
CA ARG A 539 -3.03 -20.77 -9.70
C ARG A 539 -2.19 -21.51 -8.67
N MET A 540 -2.67 -22.67 -8.24
CA MET A 540 -1.87 -23.60 -7.45
C MET A 540 -1.14 -24.56 -8.40
N TYR A 541 0.03 -25.02 -7.99
CA TYR A 541 0.75 -26.11 -8.64
C TYR A 541 1.32 -27.05 -7.56
N GLU A 542 1.44 -28.32 -7.91
CA GLU A 542 1.92 -29.39 -7.03
C GLU A 542 2.75 -30.38 -7.84
N SER A 543 3.58 -31.15 -7.14
CA SER A 543 4.30 -32.28 -7.70
C SER A 543 3.43 -33.54 -7.68
N ASP A 544 3.46 -34.31 -8.76
CA ASP A 544 2.66 -35.53 -8.91
C ASP A 544 3.05 -36.65 -7.92
N TRP A 545 4.24 -36.58 -7.31
CA TRP A 545 4.77 -37.66 -6.47
C TRP A 545 5.35 -37.20 -5.12
N ARG A 546 5.75 -35.93 -4.96
CA ARG A 546 6.35 -35.44 -3.70
C ARG A 546 5.36 -35.26 -2.57
N HIS A 547 4.08 -35.09 -2.88
CA HIS A 547 3.02 -35.04 -1.87
C HIS A 547 2.91 -36.37 -1.10
N ASP A 548 3.08 -37.49 -1.81
CA ASP A 548 2.99 -38.84 -1.26
C ASP A 548 4.33 -39.37 -0.73
N MET A 549 5.41 -38.61 -0.90
CA MET A 549 6.76 -38.99 -0.47
C MET A 549 6.85 -39.09 1.05
N SER A 550 7.28 -40.26 1.54
CA SER A 550 7.51 -40.52 2.96
C SER A 550 8.89 -40.01 3.42
N LEU A 551 9.00 -39.74 4.73
CA LEU A 551 10.28 -39.40 5.36
C LEU A 551 11.34 -40.50 5.18
N SER A 552 10.93 -41.76 5.09
CA SER A 552 11.85 -42.89 4.86
C SER A 552 12.65 -42.77 3.57
N THR A 553 12.17 -42.00 2.59
CA THR A 553 12.90 -41.72 1.35
C THR A 553 14.20 -40.96 1.59
N PHE A 554 14.27 -40.14 2.66
CA PHE A 554 15.47 -39.40 3.04
C PHE A 554 16.18 -39.95 4.27
N CYS A 555 15.45 -40.65 5.16
CA CYS A 555 15.92 -41.06 6.48
C CYS A 555 16.26 -42.56 6.59
N GLY A 556 16.16 -43.31 5.48
CA GLY A 556 16.18 -44.78 5.48
C GLY A 556 14.85 -45.38 5.94
N GLU A 557 14.62 -46.67 5.63
CA GLU A 557 13.36 -47.36 5.97
C GLU A 557 13.03 -47.32 7.47
N ASP A 558 14.06 -47.40 8.32
CA ASP A 558 13.96 -47.37 9.77
C ASP A 558 13.96 -45.94 10.37
N LEU A 559 13.96 -44.89 9.53
CA LEU A 559 14.12 -43.48 9.91
C LEU A 559 15.39 -43.17 10.73
N SER A 560 16.35 -44.10 10.75
CA SER A 560 17.53 -44.06 11.61
C SER A 560 18.53 -42.97 11.23
N GLU A 561 18.45 -42.47 10.00
CA GLU A 561 19.32 -41.39 9.50
C GLU A 561 18.78 -39.99 9.84
N CYS A 562 17.57 -39.90 10.41
CA CYS A 562 16.98 -38.64 10.85
C CYS A 562 16.87 -38.60 12.38
N VAL A 563 17.47 -37.56 12.98
CA VAL A 563 17.34 -37.28 14.41
C VAL A 563 16.17 -36.30 14.57
N ALA A 564 15.20 -36.65 15.41
CA ALA A 564 14.15 -35.70 15.78
C ALA A 564 14.76 -34.63 16.70
N ASP A 565 14.78 -33.37 16.27
CA ASP A 565 14.95 -32.25 17.19
C ASP A 565 13.69 -32.14 18.03
N VAL A 566 13.75 -32.63 19.27
CA VAL A 566 12.72 -32.40 20.27
C VAL A 566 12.88 -30.96 20.75
N TYR A 567 12.22 -30.02 20.07
CA TYR A 567 11.87 -28.76 20.70
C TYR A 567 10.79 -29.07 21.73
N ASP A 568 11.17 -29.09 23.01
CA ASP A 568 10.22 -29.10 24.12
C ASP A 568 9.31 -27.87 23.98
N GLU A 569 8.03 -28.10 23.71
CA GLU A 569 6.96 -27.11 23.91
C GLU A 569 6.81 -26.84 25.41
N PHE A 570 7.75 -26.11 26.00
CA PHE A 570 7.54 -25.47 27.30
C PHE A 570 8.02 -24.01 27.24
N ASN A 571 7.03 -23.11 27.44
CA ASN A 571 7.13 -21.66 27.67
C ASN A 571 7.03 -20.73 26.45
N ALA A 572 5.86 -20.73 25.80
CA ALA A 572 5.29 -19.54 25.18
C ALA A 572 4.09 -18.99 25.99
N ALA A 573 4.17 -19.04 27.32
CA ALA A 573 3.20 -18.41 28.22
C ALA A 573 3.88 -18.00 29.55
N SER A 574 4.55 -16.84 29.57
CA SER A 574 4.69 -15.93 30.74
C SER A 574 5.85 -14.94 30.54
N GLY A 575 5.63 -13.93 29.71
CA GLY A 575 6.50 -12.76 29.65
C GLY A 575 5.84 -11.56 30.31
N CYS A 576 5.61 -11.58 31.63
CA CYS A 576 5.39 -10.35 32.41
C CYS A 576 5.44 -10.61 33.93
N SER A 577 6.61 -10.37 34.55
CA SER A 577 6.78 -9.68 35.84
C SER A 577 8.20 -9.94 36.38
N GLN A 578 9.13 -9.03 36.07
CA GLN A 578 10.31 -8.88 36.90
C GLN A 578 9.89 -8.10 38.15
N ASN A 579 9.71 -8.80 39.27
CA ASN A 579 9.79 -8.20 40.59
C ASN A 579 11.05 -8.74 41.27
N VAL A 580 12.01 -7.85 41.45
CA VAL A 580 13.20 -8.03 42.27
C VAL A 580 12.74 -8.18 43.72
N LEU A 581 12.97 -9.36 44.31
CA LEU A 581 12.95 -9.54 45.76
C LEU A 581 14.23 -10.24 46.17
N LEU A 582 15.14 -9.42 46.73
CA LEU A 582 16.19 -9.86 47.64
C LEU A 582 15.56 -10.70 48.75
N MET A 583 16.12 -11.88 49.03
CA MET A 583 16.20 -12.39 50.39
C MET A 583 17.49 -13.18 50.61
N SER A 584 18.29 -12.58 51.50
CA SER A 584 19.44 -13.06 52.25
C SER A 584 19.24 -14.41 52.96
N LEU A 585 20.28 -15.25 52.95
CA LEU A 585 20.65 -16.22 54.00
C LEU A 585 22.19 -16.35 54.00
N LEU A 586 22.91 -15.55 54.79
CA LEU A 586 23.40 -15.76 56.16
C LEU A 586 24.94 -16.02 56.19
N PRO A 587 25.63 -15.72 57.31
CA PRO A 587 26.99 -15.16 57.32
C PRO A 587 28.01 -16.07 58.02
N ALA A 588 29.30 -15.85 57.77
CA ALA A 588 30.35 -16.20 58.73
C ALA A 588 31.68 -15.45 58.44
N LEU A 589 31.92 -14.45 59.29
CA LEU A 589 33.17 -14.09 59.97
C LEU A 589 34.55 -14.00 59.26
N LEU A 590 35.27 -12.96 59.73
CA LEU A 590 36.73 -12.75 59.84
C LEU A 590 37.44 -12.15 58.61
N VAL A 591 37.69 -10.84 58.58
CA VAL A 591 38.74 -10.04 59.28
C VAL A 591 40.04 -9.94 58.44
N LEU A 592 40.57 -8.70 58.42
CA LEU A 592 41.84 -8.17 57.87
C LEU A 592 41.75 -7.58 56.44
N ILE A 593 41.70 -6.25 56.27
CA ILE A 593 42.75 -5.21 56.44
C ILE A 593 43.70 -5.13 55.22
N VAL A 594 43.56 -4.00 54.52
CA VAL A 594 44.63 -3.15 53.92
C VAL A 594 45.10 -3.42 52.48
N THR A 595 44.68 -2.48 51.62
CA THR A 595 45.40 -1.75 50.54
C THR A 595 46.36 -2.48 49.59
N PHE A 596 46.22 -2.23 48.28
CA PHE A 596 47.16 -1.50 47.38
C PHE A 596 46.61 -1.68 45.95
N ALA A 597 46.16 -0.61 45.28
CA ALA A 597 46.90 0.08 44.22
C ALA A 597 47.55 -0.86 43.19
N THR A 598 46.95 -1.00 42.02
CA THR A 598 47.36 -0.36 40.74
C THR A 598 46.31 -0.63 39.68
#